data_AF-N6VTX1-F1
#
_entry.id   AF-N6VTX1-F1
#
_cell.length_a   1.000
_cell.length_b   1.000
_cell.length_c   1.000
_cell.angle_alpha   90.00
_cell.angle_beta   90.00
_cell.angle_gamma   90.00
#
_symmetry.space_group_name_H-M   'P 1'
#
loop_
_entity.id
_entity.type
_entity.pdbx_description
1 polymer ?
#
loop_
_entity_poly.entity_id
_entity_poly.type
_entity_poly.pdbx_seq_one_letter_code
_entity_poly.pdbx_strand_id
1 'polypeptide(L)'
;MKNDIFKKFIKIIDLIEGGEFKTAEEELLKLSEEYPNNPLIYYLLGKVNTYKKFSKLLKFEKVHIPIEFLKYPKTTYDILKLALTPEYREAMLSIERGDYYKAIEDFKKLTKIDGEFVTPWLYKALLYEMIGDLENALMAINKVLELNKKDALAWYIKGRILRKLGRYNEALEALYNAITLDKNLVNVLKELGYTNLIIGDYKKALKWLNDYLKKVPNDPEALFYKAIAYKGLGKLEEALKILDGIIDKGTNVFIKTTSMLIKASILERLGKVEEAVKVYNEILKK
;
A
#
# COMPACT_ATOMS: atom_id res chain seq x y z
N MET A 1 31.79 18.65 -18.43
CA MET A 1 32.05 17.60 -17.41
C MET A 1 30.98 17.51 -16.32
N LYS A 2 30.73 18.55 -15.49
CA LYS A 2 29.72 18.46 -14.40
C LYS A 2 28.30 18.08 -14.87
N ASN A 3 27.85 18.52 -16.05
CA ASN A 3 26.51 18.21 -16.56
C ASN A 3 26.32 16.75 -17.01
N ASP A 4 27.40 16.00 -17.24
CA ASP A 4 27.32 14.70 -17.89
C ASP A 4 27.11 13.56 -16.87
N ILE A 5 27.81 13.64 -15.73
CA ILE A 5 27.64 12.70 -14.63
C ILE A 5 26.24 12.79 -14.00
N PHE A 6 25.66 13.98 -13.91
CA PHE A 6 24.29 14.16 -13.40
C PHE A 6 23.25 13.50 -14.31
N LYS A 7 23.41 13.59 -15.64
CA LYS A 7 22.53 12.87 -16.59
C LYS A 7 22.64 11.36 -16.43
N LYS A 8 23.87 10.84 -16.22
CA LYS A 8 24.08 9.42 -15.91
C LYS A 8 23.35 9.01 -14.63
N PHE A 9 23.44 9.81 -13.56
CA PHE A 9 22.71 9.54 -12.31
C PHE A 9 21.19 9.60 -12.47
N ILE A 10 20.65 10.57 -13.21
CA ILE A 10 19.19 10.65 -13.46
C ILE A 10 18.72 9.36 -14.15
N LYS A 11 19.41 8.94 -15.22
CA LYS A 11 19.08 7.69 -15.92
C LYS A 11 19.16 6.46 -15.02
N ILE A 12 20.18 6.39 -14.17
CA ILE A 12 20.32 5.29 -13.19
C ILE A 12 19.17 5.31 -12.19
N ILE A 13 18.76 6.49 -11.73
CA ILE A 13 17.64 6.65 -10.80
C ILE A 13 16.33 6.26 -11.48
N ASP A 14 16.12 6.62 -12.74
CA ASP A 14 14.97 6.16 -13.54
C ASP A 14 14.94 4.62 -13.66
N LEU A 15 16.10 3.97 -13.81
CA LEU A 15 16.19 2.50 -13.81
C LEU A 15 15.83 1.90 -12.44
N ILE A 16 16.30 2.50 -11.35
CA ILE A 16 15.95 2.07 -9.99
C ILE A 16 14.45 2.23 -9.75
N GLU A 17 13.87 3.36 -10.18
CA GLU A 17 12.46 3.68 -10.07
C GLU A 17 11.58 2.77 -10.96
N GLY A 18 12.10 2.37 -12.13
CA GLY A 18 11.48 1.40 -13.04
C GLY A 18 11.57 -0.05 -12.57
N GLY A 19 12.26 -0.33 -11.46
CA GLY A 19 12.46 -1.69 -10.95
C GLY A 19 13.53 -2.49 -11.71
N GLU A 20 14.30 -1.84 -12.59
CA GLU A 20 15.40 -2.42 -13.35
C GLU A 20 16.68 -2.49 -12.52
N PHE A 21 16.61 -3.11 -11.34
CA PHE A 21 17.68 -3.08 -10.34
C PHE A 21 19.00 -3.68 -10.82
N LYS A 22 18.95 -4.69 -11.71
CA LYS A 22 20.15 -5.30 -12.29
C LYS A 22 20.87 -4.32 -13.21
N THR A 23 20.12 -3.69 -14.11
CA THR A 23 20.64 -2.66 -15.03
C THR A 23 21.19 -1.46 -14.27
N ALA A 24 20.47 -1.01 -13.22
CA ALA A 24 20.91 0.08 -12.37
C ALA A 24 22.22 -0.23 -11.62
N GLU A 25 22.37 -1.45 -11.10
CA GLU A 25 23.60 -1.91 -10.44
C GLU A 25 24.79 -1.91 -11.39
N GLU A 26 24.62 -2.46 -12.59
CA GLU A 26 25.68 -2.53 -13.61
C GLU A 26 26.14 -1.13 -14.03
N GLU A 27 25.21 -0.20 -14.24
CA GLU A 27 25.56 1.19 -14.58
C GLU A 27 26.24 1.92 -13.40
N LEU A 28 25.85 1.63 -12.16
CA LEU A 28 26.51 2.18 -10.97
C LEU A 28 27.93 1.64 -10.77
N LEU A 29 28.15 0.35 -11.03
CA LEU A 29 29.49 -0.26 -10.94
C LEU A 29 30.43 0.34 -11.98
N LYS A 30 29.99 0.53 -13.23
CA LYS A 30 30.76 1.26 -14.25
C LYS A 30 31.07 2.69 -13.81
N LEU A 31 30.08 3.39 -13.24
CA LEU A 31 30.28 4.73 -12.71
C LEU A 31 31.30 4.75 -11.57
N SER A 32 31.38 3.68 -10.76
CA SER A 32 32.33 3.56 -9.64
C SER A 32 33.77 3.41 -10.11
N GLU A 33 34.00 2.84 -11.29
CA GLU A 33 35.32 2.78 -11.92
C GLU A 33 35.76 4.16 -12.44
N GLU A 34 34.83 4.91 -13.03
CA GLU A 34 35.08 6.29 -13.50
C GLU A 34 35.21 7.30 -12.35
N TYR A 35 34.47 7.12 -11.26
CA TYR A 35 34.38 8.06 -10.13
C TYR A 35 34.43 7.34 -8.76
N PRO A 36 35.55 6.71 -8.40
CA PRO A 36 35.66 5.81 -7.22
C PRO A 36 35.48 6.51 -5.87
N ASN A 37 35.54 7.84 -5.82
CA ASN A 37 35.34 8.60 -4.58
C ASN A 37 33.97 9.30 -4.54
N ASN A 38 33.04 8.98 -5.45
CA ASN A 38 31.73 9.61 -5.47
C ASN A 38 30.75 8.88 -4.53
N PRO A 39 30.39 9.49 -3.38
CA PRO A 39 29.57 8.82 -2.35
C PRO A 39 28.16 8.48 -2.84
N LEU A 40 27.66 9.16 -3.88
CA LEU A 40 26.35 8.88 -4.45
C LEU A 40 26.29 7.49 -5.10
N ILE A 41 27.39 7.03 -5.70
CA ILE A 41 27.44 5.74 -6.37
C ILE A 41 27.22 4.63 -5.34
N TYR A 42 27.98 4.67 -4.24
CA TYR A 42 27.88 3.68 -3.17
C TYR A 42 26.55 3.75 -2.42
N TYR A 43 25.98 4.94 -2.27
CA TYR A 43 24.62 5.11 -1.74
C TYR A 43 23.56 4.42 -2.62
N LEU A 44 23.60 4.66 -3.94
CA LEU A 44 22.66 4.04 -4.88
C LEU A 44 22.89 2.53 -5.01
N LEU A 45 24.14 2.05 -4.95
CA LEU A 45 24.46 0.63 -4.88
C LEU A 45 23.88 -0.01 -3.61
N GLY A 46 23.97 0.69 -2.47
CA GLY A 46 23.33 0.29 -1.22
C GLY A 46 21.81 0.17 -1.40
N LYS A 47 21.16 1.18 -1.97
CA LYS A 47 19.72 1.16 -2.29
C LYS A 47 19.34 0.01 -3.20
N VAL A 48 20.05 -0.17 -4.32
CA VAL A 48 19.81 -1.26 -5.28
C VAL A 48 19.96 -2.62 -4.61
N ASN A 49 20.98 -2.81 -3.77
CA ASN A 49 21.16 -4.04 -3.01
C ASN A 49 20.05 -4.26 -1.98
N THR A 50 19.64 -3.23 -1.25
CA THR A 50 18.49 -3.27 -0.35
C THR A 50 17.22 -3.64 -1.11
N TYR A 51 16.93 -3.00 -2.24
CA TYR A 51 15.76 -3.31 -3.08
C TYR A 51 15.80 -4.71 -3.70
N LYS A 52 16.97 -5.20 -4.13
CA LYS A 52 17.17 -6.58 -4.59
C LYS A 52 16.97 -7.59 -3.46
N LYS A 53 17.40 -7.25 -2.24
CA LYS A 53 17.22 -8.10 -1.06
C LYS A 53 15.76 -8.12 -0.65
N PHE A 54 15.08 -6.97 -0.64
CA PHE A 54 13.63 -6.87 -0.45
C PHE A 54 12.87 -7.65 -1.52
N SER A 55 13.19 -7.51 -2.81
CA SER A 55 12.51 -8.26 -3.89
C SER A 55 12.70 -9.79 -3.77
N LYS A 56 13.86 -10.25 -3.28
CA LYS A 56 14.11 -11.66 -2.95
C LYS A 56 13.40 -12.13 -1.67
N LEU A 57 13.33 -11.29 -0.64
CA LEU A 57 12.62 -11.57 0.62
C LEU A 57 11.09 -11.63 0.42
N LEU A 58 10.57 -11.00 -0.62
CA LEU A 58 9.12 -10.88 -0.90
C LEU A 58 8.49 -12.11 -1.57
N LYS A 59 8.91 -13.34 -1.24
CA LYS A 59 7.98 -14.49 -1.25
C LYS A 59 6.99 -14.34 -0.08
N PHE A 60 6.20 -13.26 -0.12
CA PHE A 60 5.45 -12.58 0.95
C PHE A 60 5.10 -13.35 2.25
N GLU A 61 5.46 -12.76 3.40
CA GLU A 61 4.71 -12.83 4.68
C GLU A 61 4.83 -11.49 5.47
N LYS A 62 3.98 -10.53 5.07
CA LYS A 62 3.43 -9.33 5.75
C LYS A 62 4.33 -8.41 6.64
N VAL A 63 4.86 -7.35 6.03
CA VAL A 63 4.40 -5.95 6.24
C VAL A 63 4.38 -5.27 4.86
N HIS A 64 3.25 -4.69 4.50
CA HIS A 64 3.06 -4.04 3.20
C HIS A 64 3.54 -2.59 3.29
N ILE A 65 4.81 -2.35 2.93
CA ILE A 65 5.26 -1.04 2.45
C ILE A 65 5.21 -1.10 0.92
N PRO A 66 4.11 -0.69 0.26
CA PRO A 66 4.03 -0.64 -1.20
C PRO A 66 5.28 -0.06 -1.87
N ILE A 67 6.01 -0.86 -2.63
CA ILE A 67 7.17 -0.41 -3.40
C ILE A 67 6.78 0.68 -4.43
N GLU A 68 5.48 0.88 -4.70
CA GLU A 68 4.91 2.00 -5.46
C GLU A 68 5.20 3.39 -4.85
N PHE A 69 5.65 3.48 -3.59
CA PHE A 69 5.97 4.73 -2.88
C PHE A 69 7.19 5.50 -3.41
N LEU A 70 7.95 4.92 -4.34
CA LEU A 70 9.16 5.53 -4.92
C LEU A 70 8.91 6.31 -6.22
N LYS A 71 7.68 6.31 -6.75
CA LYS A 71 7.33 6.93 -8.04
C LYS A 71 7.30 8.46 -8.08
N TYR A 72 7.61 9.15 -6.98
CA TYR A 72 7.53 10.60 -6.92
C TYR A 72 8.69 11.22 -6.14
N PRO A 73 9.65 11.80 -6.87
CA PRO A 73 10.36 13.00 -6.40
C PRO A 73 9.87 14.21 -7.19
N LYS A 74 9.47 15.28 -6.48
CA LYS A 74 9.99 16.57 -6.91
C LYS A 74 11.46 16.58 -6.49
N THR A 75 12.29 16.66 -7.53
CA THR A 75 13.74 16.85 -7.54
C THR A 75 14.54 15.80 -6.77
N THR A 76 15.13 14.88 -7.54
CA THR A 76 16.21 13.96 -7.17
C THR A 76 17.24 14.55 -6.20
N TYR A 77 17.54 15.86 -6.31
CA TYR A 77 18.42 16.64 -5.44
C TYR A 77 18.00 16.71 -3.97
N ASP A 78 16.70 16.80 -3.68
CA ASP A 78 16.19 16.91 -2.31
C ASP A 78 16.17 15.56 -1.60
N ILE A 79 15.84 14.49 -2.34
CA ILE A 79 16.01 13.11 -1.88
C ILE A 79 17.49 12.81 -1.60
N LEU A 80 18.40 13.32 -2.44
CA LEU A 80 19.85 13.17 -2.23
C LEU A 80 20.31 13.87 -0.96
N LYS A 81 19.90 15.13 -0.74
CA LYS A 81 20.26 15.90 0.45
C LYS A 81 19.70 15.26 1.72
N LEU A 82 18.46 14.79 1.68
CA LEU A 82 17.80 14.07 2.79
C LEU A 82 18.45 12.71 3.05
N ALA A 83 18.75 11.94 2.02
CA ALA A 83 19.36 10.62 2.13
C ALA A 83 20.76 10.63 2.75
N LEU A 84 21.48 11.74 2.57
CA LEU A 84 22.82 11.92 3.12
C LEU A 84 22.79 12.33 4.60
N THR A 85 21.64 12.74 5.16
CA THR A 85 21.56 13.09 6.58
C THR A 85 21.70 11.85 7.46
N PRO A 86 22.42 11.94 8.59
CA PRO A 86 22.49 10.85 9.56
C PRO A 86 21.11 10.42 10.05
N GLU A 87 20.20 11.36 10.27
CA GLU A 87 18.87 11.11 10.82
C GLU A 87 18.01 10.29 9.86
N TYR A 88 18.09 10.53 8.55
CA TYR A 88 17.35 9.72 7.58
C TYR A 88 17.87 8.29 7.52
N ARG A 89 19.21 8.10 7.57
CA ARG A 89 19.82 6.77 7.59
C ARG A 89 19.43 6.00 8.85
N GLU A 90 19.52 6.63 10.01
CA GLU A 90 19.12 6.02 11.29
C GLU A 90 17.62 5.72 11.33
N ALA A 91 16.76 6.59 10.80
CA ALA A 91 15.34 6.33 10.71
C ALA A 91 15.05 5.09 9.85
N MET A 92 15.69 4.97 8.69
CA MET A 92 15.53 3.80 7.81
C MET A 92 16.06 2.52 8.44
N LEU A 93 17.22 2.54 9.10
CA LEU A 93 17.74 1.39 9.85
C LEU A 93 16.82 0.99 11.01
N SER A 94 16.20 1.96 11.68
CA SER A 94 15.24 1.71 12.76
C SER A 94 13.98 1.04 12.21
N ILE A 95 13.49 1.44 11.03
CA ILE A 95 12.42 0.73 10.31
C ILE A 95 12.82 -0.72 10.02
N GLU A 96 14.03 -0.95 9.49
CA GLU A 96 14.51 -2.30 9.18
C GLU A 96 14.60 -3.21 10.42
N ARG A 97 14.90 -2.61 11.58
CA ARG A 97 14.93 -3.30 12.88
C ARG A 97 13.54 -3.45 13.52
N GLY A 98 12.50 -2.85 12.94
CA GLY A 98 11.15 -2.82 13.51
C GLY A 98 10.95 -1.82 14.65
N ASP A 99 11.94 -0.96 14.91
CA ASP A 99 11.85 0.11 15.92
C ASP A 99 11.14 1.33 15.33
N TYR A 100 9.82 1.21 15.21
CA TYR A 100 8.99 2.25 14.60
C TYR A 100 8.94 3.53 15.44
N TYR A 101 9.04 3.45 16.76
CA TYR A 101 9.04 4.63 17.63
C TYR A 101 10.30 5.47 17.45
N LYS A 102 11.47 4.83 17.41
CA LYS A 102 12.74 5.52 17.11
C LYS A 102 12.72 6.11 15.70
N ALA A 103 12.25 5.35 14.70
CA ALA A 103 12.12 5.87 13.34
C ALA A 103 11.25 7.14 13.27
N ILE A 104 10.11 7.16 13.98
CA ILE A 104 9.24 8.34 14.07
C ILE A 104 9.97 9.52 14.69
N GLU A 105 10.76 9.30 15.75
CA GLU A 105 11.53 10.36 16.39
C GLU A 105 12.60 10.95 15.45
N ASP A 106 13.30 10.11 14.71
CA ASP A 106 14.31 10.57 13.75
C ASP A 106 13.67 11.32 12.58
N PHE A 107 12.50 10.88 12.08
CA PHE A 107 11.75 11.67 11.11
C PHE A 107 11.17 12.97 11.69
N LYS A 108 10.83 13.04 12.99
CA LYS A 108 10.44 14.29 13.63
C LYS A 108 11.59 15.30 13.60
N LYS A 109 12.83 14.87 13.83
CA LYS A 109 14.02 15.73 13.73
C LYS A 109 14.17 16.27 12.30
N LEU A 110 14.04 15.40 11.29
CA LEU A 110 14.10 15.81 9.88
C LEU A 110 13.05 16.87 9.52
N THR A 111 11.80 16.69 9.96
CA THR A 111 10.73 17.67 9.70
C THR A 111 10.95 19.03 10.39
N LYS A 112 11.82 19.10 11.42
CA LYS A 112 12.19 20.36 12.08
C LYS A 112 13.36 21.06 11.39
N ILE A 113 14.27 20.29 10.78
CA ILE A 113 15.43 20.82 10.05
C ILE A 113 14.97 21.48 8.76
N ASP A 114 14.04 20.84 8.05
CA ASP A 114 13.44 21.39 6.84
C ASP A 114 12.02 20.84 6.69
N GLY A 115 11.05 21.72 6.97
CA GLY A 115 9.63 21.39 6.94
C GLY A 115 9.06 21.24 5.53
N GLU A 116 9.81 21.65 4.50
CA GLU A 116 9.37 21.61 3.10
C GLU A 116 9.63 20.24 2.45
N PHE A 117 10.45 19.38 3.06
CA PHE A 117 10.64 18.02 2.58
C PHE A 117 9.38 17.17 2.81
N VAL A 118 8.75 16.78 1.71
CA VAL A 118 7.55 15.92 1.71
C VAL A 118 7.85 14.52 2.27
N THR A 119 9.03 13.97 1.99
CA THR A 119 9.38 12.58 2.28
C THR A 119 9.32 12.21 3.77
N PRO A 120 9.93 12.97 4.71
CA PRO A 120 9.78 12.71 6.15
C PRO A 120 8.33 12.74 6.66
N TRP A 121 7.50 13.66 6.14
CA TRP A 121 6.08 13.72 6.49
C TRP A 121 5.32 12.48 6.04
N LEU A 122 5.61 12.00 4.82
CA LEU A 122 5.03 10.77 4.29
C LEU A 122 5.43 9.55 5.13
N TYR A 123 6.72 9.40 5.47
CA TYR A 123 7.16 8.29 6.33
C TYR A 123 6.55 8.35 7.72
N LYS A 124 6.43 9.54 8.33
CA LYS A 124 5.71 9.70 9.60
C LYS A 124 4.27 9.22 9.48
N ALA A 125 3.55 9.63 8.43
CA ALA A 125 2.16 9.21 8.23
C ALA A 125 2.03 7.68 8.17
N LEU A 126 2.91 7.02 7.42
CA LEU A 126 2.92 5.55 7.29
C LEU A 126 3.28 4.87 8.61
N LEU A 127 4.29 5.35 9.34
CA LEU A 127 4.71 4.77 10.61
C LEU A 127 3.65 4.94 11.69
N TYR A 128 3.05 6.13 11.79
CA TYR A 128 1.93 6.39 12.69
C TYR A 128 0.73 5.49 12.38
N GLU A 129 0.42 5.29 11.09
CA GLU A 129 -0.62 4.34 10.69
C GLU A 129 -0.28 2.90 11.10
N MET A 130 0.98 2.49 11.00
CA MET A 130 1.44 1.15 11.37
C MET A 130 1.32 0.88 12.87
N ILE A 131 1.65 1.86 13.72
CA ILE A 131 1.52 1.74 15.18
C ILE A 131 0.10 2.01 15.69
N GLY A 132 -0.85 2.35 14.80
CA GLY A 132 -2.25 2.60 15.14
C GLY A 132 -2.57 4.01 15.62
N ASP A 133 -1.61 4.93 15.61
CA ASP A 133 -1.81 6.35 15.95
C ASP A 133 -2.35 7.11 14.73
N LEU A 134 -3.62 6.84 14.42
CA LEU A 134 -4.25 7.29 13.19
C LEU A 134 -4.44 8.81 13.12
N GLU A 135 -4.57 9.50 14.25
CA GLU A 135 -4.70 10.96 14.27
C GLU A 135 -3.39 11.64 13.89
N ASN A 136 -2.25 11.21 14.46
CA ASN A 136 -0.95 11.73 14.03
C ASN A 136 -0.61 11.33 12.58
N ALA A 137 -1.07 10.15 12.12
CA ALA A 137 -0.97 9.76 10.72
C ALA A 137 -1.73 10.74 9.80
N LEU A 138 -2.95 11.12 10.19
CA LEU A 138 -3.78 12.07 9.46
C LEU A 138 -3.15 13.47 9.43
N MET A 139 -2.59 13.93 10.56
CA MET A 139 -1.86 15.21 10.61
C MET A 139 -0.66 15.22 9.67
N ALA A 140 0.14 14.15 9.68
CA ALA A 140 1.32 14.03 8.84
C ALA A 140 0.98 13.97 7.34
N ILE A 141 -0.07 13.23 6.95
CA ILE A 141 -0.48 13.17 5.54
C ILE A 141 -1.13 14.47 5.05
N ASN A 142 -1.81 15.21 5.94
CA ASN A 142 -2.31 16.54 5.60
C ASN A 142 -1.15 17.51 5.32
N LYS A 143 -0.02 17.41 6.04
CA LYS A 143 1.19 18.20 5.72
C LYS A 143 1.78 17.85 4.36
N VAL A 144 1.79 16.57 3.97
CA VAL A 144 2.16 16.17 2.60
C VAL A 144 1.28 16.85 1.56
N LEU A 145 -0.03 16.88 1.79
CA LEU A 145 -0.99 17.50 0.87
C LEU A 145 -0.96 19.03 0.87
N GLU A 146 -0.56 19.68 1.96
CA GLU A 146 -0.28 21.11 2.00
C GLU A 146 0.89 21.48 1.08
N LEU A 147 1.96 20.67 1.13
CA LEU A 147 3.16 20.84 0.29
C LEU A 147 2.92 20.43 -1.16
N ASN A 148 2.11 19.39 -1.40
CA ASN A 148 1.74 18.93 -2.73
C ASN A 148 0.27 18.47 -2.81
N LYS A 149 -0.61 19.42 -3.15
CA LYS A 149 -2.06 19.17 -3.29
C LYS A 149 -2.43 18.18 -4.40
N LYS A 150 -1.54 17.93 -5.37
CA LYS A 150 -1.77 17.05 -6.52
C LYS A 150 -1.14 15.66 -6.34
N ASP A 151 -0.67 15.34 -5.14
CA ASP A 151 -0.13 14.02 -4.84
C ASP A 151 -1.26 12.99 -4.71
N ALA A 152 -1.48 12.21 -5.78
CA ALA A 152 -2.53 11.19 -5.83
C ALA A 152 -2.34 10.12 -4.74
N LEU A 153 -1.09 9.78 -4.43
CA LEU A 153 -0.75 8.78 -3.42
C LEU A 153 -1.05 9.29 -2.01
N ALA A 154 -0.74 10.55 -1.72
CA ALA A 154 -1.07 11.15 -0.43
C ALA A 154 -2.59 11.22 -0.20
N TRP A 155 -3.36 11.51 -1.25
CA TRP A 155 -4.83 11.42 -1.20
C TRP A 155 -5.32 9.99 -0.94
N TYR A 156 -4.70 8.98 -1.55
CA TYR A 156 -5.02 7.57 -1.29
C TYR A 156 -4.74 7.18 0.17
N ILE A 157 -3.56 7.53 0.70
CA ILE A 157 -3.17 7.25 2.09
C ILE A 157 -4.10 7.96 3.06
N LYS A 158 -4.44 9.23 2.80
CA LYS A 158 -5.43 9.99 3.58
C LYS A 158 -6.78 9.28 3.61
N GLY A 159 -7.27 8.81 2.46
CA GLY A 159 -8.51 8.04 2.37
C GLY A 159 -8.47 6.77 3.23
N ARG A 160 -7.37 6.01 3.16
CA ARG A 160 -7.17 4.80 3.96
C ARG A 160 -7.15 5.09 5.47
N ILE A 161 -6.43 6.13 5.90
CA ILE A 161 -6.35 6.55 7.31
C ILE A 161 -7.73 6.99 7.81
N LEU A 162 -8.44 7.83 7.06
CA LEU A 162 -9.80 8.28 7.40
C LEU A 162 -10.78 7.12 7.52
N ARG A 163 -10.67 6.12 6.65
CA ARG A 163 -11.48 4.89 6.75
C ARG A 163 -11.21 4.14 8.05
N LYS A 164 -9.93 4.00 8.44
CA LYS A 164 -9.56 3.36 9.72
C LYS A 164 -10.04 4.15 10.94
N LEU A 165 -10.14 5.48 10.83
CA LEU A 165 -10.73 6.37 11.84
C LEU A 165 -12.27 6.33 11.87
N GLY A 166 -12.93 5.60 10.96
CA GLY A 166 -14.38 5.58 10.85
C GLY A 166 -14.99 6.80 10.15
N ARG A 167 -14.16 7.70 9.61
CA ARG A 167 -14.58 8.92 8.89
C ARG A 167 -14.85 8.61 7.42
N TYR A 168 -15.87 7.78 7.16
CA TYR A 168 -16.07 7.15 5.85
C TYR A 168 -16.38 8.12 4.70
N ASN A 169 -17.15 9.19 4.95
CA ASN A 169 -17.48 10.16 3.89
C ASN A 169 -16.23 10.93 3.44
N GLU A 170 -15.44 11.41 4.39
CA GLU A 170 -14.16 12.08 4.09
C GLU A 170 -13.15 11.12 3.45
N ALA A 171 -13.17 9.84 3.84
CA ALA A 171 -12.38 8.80 3.19
C ALA A 171 -12.74 8.67 1.70
N LEU A 172 -14.04 8.63 1.37
CA LEU A 172 -14.50 8.57 -0.02
C LEU A 172 -14.06 9.81 -0.80
N GLU A 173 -14.19 11.02 -0.25
CA GLU A 173 -13.72 12.24 -0.90
C GLU A 173 -12.22 12.17 -1.22
N ALA A 174 -11.40 11.75 -0.25
CA ALA A 174 -9.97 11.60 -0.45
C ALA A 174 -9.62 10.54 -1.50
N LEU A 175 -10.32 9.40 -1.49
CA LEU A 175 -10.14 8.34 -2.50
C LEU A 175 -10.59 8.78 -3.90
N TYR A 176 -11.65 9.58 -4.01
CA TYR A 176 -12.07 10.16 -5.29
C TYR A 176 -11.06 11.17 -5.84
N ASN A 177 -10.45 11.99 -4.97
CA ASN A 177 -9.33 12.84 -5.38
C ASN A 177 -8.15 12.01 -5.89
N ALA A 178 -7.79 10.93 -5.19
CA ALA A 178 -6.69 10.05 -5.57
C ALA A 178 -6.88 9.45 -6.98
N ILE A 179 -8.04 8.83 -7.24
CA ILE A 179 -8.31 8.20 -8.55
C ILE A 179 -8.50 9.22 -9.68
N THR A 180 -8.92 10.45 -9.36
CA THR A 180 -9.03 11.54 -10.34
C THR A 180 -7.65 12.02 -10.78
N LEU A 181 -6.71 12.10 -9.84
CA LEU A 181 -5.33 12.51 -10.10
C LEU A 181 -4.51 11.41 -10.78
N ASP A 182 -4.66 10.15 -10.36
CA ASP A 182 -3.99 9.00 -10.97
C ASP A 182 -4.91 7.78 -11.08
N LYS A 183 -5.32 7.47 -12.32
CA LYS A 183 -6.18 6.34 -12.66
C LYS A 183 -5.48 4.97 -12.59
N ASN A 184 -4.15 4.96 -12.45
CA ASN A 184 -3.34 3.76 -12.36
C ASN A 184 -3.19 3.25 -10.93
N LEU A 185 -3.62 4.00 -9.92
CA LEU A 185 -3.67 3.55 -8.52
C LEU A 185 -4.80 2.53 -8.33
N VAL A 186 -4.58 1.30 -8.80
CA VAL A 186 -5.60 0.24 -8.80
C VAL A 186 -6.13 -0.04 -7.40
N ASN A 187 -5.27 0.05 -6.37
CA ASN A 187 -5.66 -0.16 -4.98
C ASN A 187 -6.71 0.82 -4.45
N VAL A 188 -6.83 2.02 -5.05
CA VAL A 188 -7.89 2.99 -4.71
C VAL A 188 -9.27 2.40 -5.02
N LEU A 189 -9.41 1.61 -6.09
CA LEU A 189 -10.68 0.98 -6.45
C LEU A 189 -11.12 -0.04 -5.39
N LYS A 190 -10.17 -0.81 -4.84
CA LYS A 190 -10.47 -1.75 -3.74
C LYS A 190 -10.90 -1.01 -2.48
N GLU A 191 -10.19 0.04 -2.09
CA GLU A 191 -10.56 0.86 -0.91
C GLU A 191 -11.91 1.58 -1.11
N LEU A 192 -12.21 2.08 -2.32
CA LEU A 192 -13.53 2.64 -2.64
C LEU A 192 -14.63 1.58 -2.51
N GLY A 193 -14.38 0.38 -3.04
CA GLY A 193 -15.28 -0.76 -2.91
C GLY A 193 -15.56 -1.12 -1.46
N TYR A 194 -14.51 -1.23 -0.65
CA TYR A 194 -14.60 -1.56 0.77
C TYR A 194 -15.27 -0.45 1.59
N THR A 195 -14.94 0.81 1.34
CA THR A 195 -15.56 1.93 2.05
C THR A 195 -17.06 2.02 1.73
N ASN A 196 -17.45 1.85 0.46
CA ASN A 196 -18.86 1.81 0.07
C ASN A 196 -19.59 0.60 0.69
N LEU A 197 -18.90 -0.53 0.87
CA LEU A 197 -19.45 -1.71 1.55
C LEU A 197 -19.80 -1.40 3.01
N ILE A 198 -18.90 -0.74 3.74
CA ILE A 198 -19.09 -0.41 5.16
C ILE A 198 -20.28 0.54 5.36
N ILE A 199 -20.42 1.56 4.50
CA ILE A 199 -21.54 2.52 4.59
C ILE A 199 -22.87 1.95 4.08
N GLY A 200 -22.87 0.73 3.53
CA GLY A 200 -24.07 0.05 3.01
C GLY A 200 -24.46 0.41 1.58
N ASP A 201 -23.64 1.16 0.82
CA ASP A 201 -23.86 1.39 -0.61
C ASP A 201 -23.33 0.19 -1.43
N TYR A 202 -24.04 -0.94 -1.31
CA TYR A 202 -23.65 -2.20 -1.93
C TYR A 202 -23.57 -2.11 -3.47
N LYS A 203 -24.36 -1.22 -4.09
CA LYS A 203 -24.33 -1.02 -5.54
C LYS A 203 -23.03 -0.36 -5.99
N LYS A 204 -22.62 0.73 -5.33
CA LYS A 204 -21.31 1.36 -5.62
C LYS A 204 -20.15 0.46 -5.22
N ALA A 205 -20.26 -0.25 -4.10
CA ALA A 205 -19.26 -1.24 -3.69
C ALA A 205 -19.00 -2.26 -4.80
N LEU A 206 -20.05 -2.89 -5.34
CA LEU A 206 -19.92 -3.84 -6.45
C LEU A 206 -19.31 -3.21 -7.70
N LYS A 207 -19.68 -1.98 -8.06
CA LYS A 207 -19.11 -1.27 -9.21
C LYS A 207 -17.58 -1.18 -9.07
N TRP A 208 -17.11 -0.62 -7.96
CA TRP A 208 -15.68 -0.41 -7.72
C TRP A 208 -14.91 -1.73 -7.59
N LEU A 209 -15.46 -2.72 -6.89
CA LEU A 209 -14.86 -4.05 -6.76
C LEU A 209 -14.77 -4.78 -8.10
N ASN A 210 -15.77 -4.66 -8.97
CA ASN A 210 -15.73 -5.24 -10.31
C ASN A 210 -14.65 -4.58 -11.17
N ASP A 211 -14.52 -3.25 -11.11
CA ASP A 211 -13.48 -2.54 -11.85
C ASP A 211 -12.08 -2.85 -11.33
N TYR A 212 -11.92 -3.07 -10.02
CA TYR A 212 -10.69 -3.59 -9.42
C TYR A 212 -10.37 -5.01 -9.91
N LEU A 213 -11.33 -5.94 -9.81
CA LEU A 213 -11.14 -7.35 -10.15
C LEU A 213 -10.89 -7.60 -11.65
N LYS A 214 -11.28 -6.67 -12.54
CA LYS A 214 -10.86 -6.69 -13.95
C LYS A 214 -9.34 -6.54 -14.10
N LYS A 215 -8.71 -5.76 -13.22
CA LYS A 215 -7.25 -5.49 -13.24
C LYS A 215 -6.47 -6.50 -12.40
N VAL A 216 -7.02 -6.89 -11.25
CA VAL A 216 -6.42 -7.87 -10.33
C VAL A 216 -7.37 -9.04 -10.17
N PRO A 217 -7.39 -9.99 -11.13
CA PRO A 217 -8.27 -11.14 -11.04
C PRO A 217 -7.84 -12.03 -9.87
N ASN A 218 -8.83 -12.59 -9.16
CA ASN A 218 -8.63 -13.53 -8.05
C ASN A 218 -8.03 -12.93 -6.75
N ASP A 219 -8.05 -11.62 -6.52
CA ASP A 219 -7.79 -11.08 -5.17
C ASP A 219 -8.86 -11.65 -4.19
N PRO A 220 -8.46 -12.47 -3.19
CA PRO A 220 -9.39 -13.10 -2.25
C PRO A 220 -10.21 -12.12 -1.42
N GLU A 221 -9.60 -11.00 -1.02
CA GLU A 221 -10.22 -9.97 -0.19
C GLU A 221 -11.25 -9.19 -1.00
N ALA A 222 -10.91 -8.80 -2.24
CA ALA A 222 -11.86 -8.13 -3.11
C ALA A 222 -13.04 -9.03 -3.51
N LEU A 223 -12.79 -10.33 -3.75
CA LEU A 223 -13.85 -11.31 -3.97
C LEU A 223 -14.74 -11.49 -2.74
N PHE A 224 -14.14 -11.53 -1.55
CA PHE A 224 -14.86 -11.60 -0.29
C PHE A 224 -15.77 -10.37 -0.08
N TYR A 225 -15.25 -9.16 -0.29
CA TYR A 225 -16.06 -7.94 -0.24
C TYR A 225 -17.20 -7.95 -1.27
N LYS A 226 -16.95 -8.48 -2.46
CA LYS A 226 -17.95 -8.63 -3.52
C LYS A 226 -19.07 -9.59 -3.10
N ALA A 227 -18.74 -10.70 -2.45
CA ALA A 227 -19.73 -11.63 -1.90
C ALA A 227 -20.60 -10.97 -0.83
N ILE A 228 -20.00 -10.19 0.09
CA ILE A 228 -20.76 -9.43 1.10
C ILE A 228 -21.69 -8.41 0.43
N ALA A 229 -21.22 -7.70 -0.59
CA ALA A 229 -22.03 -6.73 -1.31
C ALA A 229 -23.24 -7.40 -2.01
N TYR A 230 -23.06 -8.58 -2.62
CA TYR A 230 -24.17 -9.35 -3.18
C TYR A 230 -25.17 -9.80 -2.11
N LYS A 231 -24.69 -10.31 -0.97
CA LYS A 231 -25.54 -10.65 0.18
C LYS A 231 -26.35 -9.44 0.66
N GLY A 232 -25.72 -8.27 0.75
CA GLY A 232 -26.37 -7.01 1.12
C GLY A 232 -27.47 -6.58 0.14
N LEU A 233 -27.33 -6.92 -1.15
CA LEU A 233 -28.36 -6.69 -2.17
C LEU A 233 -29.42 -7.81 -2.26
N GLY A 234 -29.33 -8.85 -1.42
CA GLY A 234 -30.22 -10.00 -1.49
C GLY A 234 -29.95 -10.96 -2.64
N LYS A 235 -28.82 -10.80 -3.35
CA LYS A 235 -28.35 -11.67 -4.44
C LYS A 235 -27.58 -12.85 -3.85
N LEU A 236 -28.32 -13.76 -3.21
CA LEU A 236 -27.77 -14.79 -2.34
C LEU A 236 -27.02 -15.87 -3.13
N GLU A 237 -27.55 -16.24 -4.30
CA GLU A 237 -26.97 -17.25 -5.18
C GLU A 237 -25.62 -16.79 -5.76
N GLU A 238 -25.53 -15.54 -6.20
CA GLU A 238 -24.26 -14.97 -6.68
C GLU A 238 -23.23 -14.84 -5.56
N ALA A 239 -23.66 -14.51 -4.34
CA ALA A 239 -22.78 -14.49 -3.19
C ALA A 239 -22.23 -15.89 -2.88
N LEU A 240 -23.09 -16.93 -2.84
CA LEU A 240 -22.68 -18.31 -2.61
C LEU A 240 -21.63 -18.78 -3.61
N LYS A 241 -21.88 -18.54 -4.92
CA LYS A 241 -20.94 -18.93 -5.98
C LYS A 241 -19.54 -18.34 -5.79
N ILE A 242 -19.45 -17.09 -5.31
CA ILE A 242 -18.16 -16.44 -5.04
C ILE A 242 -17.50 -17.05 -3.80
N LEU A 243 -18.27 -17.29 -2.74
CA LEU A 243 -17.76 -17.87 -1.49
C LEU A 243 -17.21 -19.28 -1.72
N ASP A 244 -17.90 -20.11 -2.50
CA ASP A 244 -17.43 -21.44 -2.90
C ASP A 244 -16.08 -21.35 -3.62
N GLY A 245 -15.97 -20.43 -4.59
CA GLY A 245 -14.72 -20.18 -5.30
C GLY A 245 -13.56 -19.73 -4.40
N ILE A 246 -13.84 -19.02 -3.31
CA ILE A 246 -12.83 -18.63 -2.30
C ILE A 246 -12.42 -19.85 -1.45
N ILE A 247 -13.39 -20.65 -1.01
CA ILE A 247 -13.19 -21.82 -0.13
C ILE A 247 -12.36 -22.90 -0.85
N ASP A 248 -12.67 -23.16 -2.12
CA ASP A 248 -12.05 -24.20 -2.95
C ASP A 248 -10.59 -23.88 -3.29
N LYS A 249 -10.28 -22.62 -3.60
CA LYS A 249 -8.92 -22.19 -4.00
C LYS A 249 -7.92 -22.14 -2.85
N GLY A 250 -8.33 -22.42 -1.61
CA GLY A 250 -7.42 -22.48 -0.47
C GLY A 250 -6.76 -21.14 -0.14
N THR A 251 -7.56 -20.08 0.00
CA THR A 251 -7.08 -18.74 0.41
C THR A 251 -6.62 -18.73 1.88
N ASN A 252 -6.14 -17.57 2.37
CA ASN A 252 -5.78 -17.39 3.78
C ASN A 252 -6.88 -17.93 4.72
N VAL A 253 -6.46 -18.66 5.77
CA VAL A 253 -7.34 -19.33 6.75
C VAL A 253 -8.42 -18.39 7.27
N PHE A 254 -8.09 -17.14 7.60
CA PHE A 254 -9.05 -16.15 8.07
C PHE A 254 -10.17 -15.91 7.04
N ILE A 255 -9.81 -15.55 5.80
CA ILE A 255 -10.78 -15.28 4.74
C ILE A 255 -11.60 -16.53 4.43
N LYS A 256 -10.98 -17.72 4.43
CA LYS A 256 -11.67 -18.99 4.19
C LYS A 256 -12.71 -19.26 5.28
N THR A 257 -12.33 -19.19 6.55
CA THR A 257 -13.24 -19.43 7.68
C THR A 257 -14.38 -18.42 7.71
N THR A 258 -14.08 -17.12 7.52
CA THR A 258 -15.14 -16.10 7.45
C THR A 258 -16.05 -16.31 6.24
N SER A 259 -15.52 -16.75 5.09
CA SER A 259 -16.33 -17.07 3.91
C SER A 259 -17.28 -18.25 4.18
N MET A 260 -16.82 -19.27 4.89
CA MET A 260 -17.65 -20.41 5.31
C MET A 260 -18.77 -19.96 6.26
N LEU A 261 -18.48 -19.09 7.23
CA LEU A 261 -19.50 -18.52 8.12
C LEU A 261 -20.58 -17.73 7.34
N ILE A 262 -20.16 -16.90 6.39
CA ILE A 262 -21.11 -16.15 5.55
C ILE A 262 -21.92 -17.10 4.67
N LYS A 263 -21.29 -18.14 4.10
CA LYS A 263 -21.97 -19.17 3.32
C LYS A 263 -23.07 -19.85 4.15
N ALA A 264 -22.74 -20.30 5.36
CA ALA A 264 -23.71 -20.93 6.26
C ALA A 264 -24.89 -20.00 6.59
N SER A 265 -24.61 -18.72 6.92
CA SER A 265 -25.64 -17.70 7.14
C SER A 265 -26.55 -17.46 5.92
N ILE A 266 -26.00 -17.53 4.70
CA ILE A 266 -26.81 -17.41 3.48
C ILE A 266 -27.69 -18.66 3.30
N LEU A 267 -27.16 -19.86 3.54
CA LEU A 267 -27.89 -21.12 3.44
C LEU A 267 -29.07 -21.17 4.43
N GLU A 268 -28.89 -20.70 5.66
CA GLU A 268 -29.98 -20.53 6.64
C GLU A 268 -31.08 -19.62 6.11
N ARG A 269 -30.71 -18.46 5.54
CA ARG A 269 -31.67 -17.51 4.98
C ARG A 269 -32.45 -18.08 3.78
N LEU A 270 -31.86 -19.04 3.06
CA LEU A 270 -32.50 -19.77 1.97
C LEU A 270 -33.31 -21.00 2.44
N GLY A 271 -33.35 -21.27 3.75
CA GLY A 271 -34.03 -22.45 4.31
C GLY A 271 -33.26 -23.76 4.15
N LYS A 272 -32.01 -23.72 3.69
CA LYS A 272 -31.12 -24.88 3.48
C LYS A 272 -30.36 -25.24 4.75
N VAL A 273 -31.11 -25.50 5.83
CA VAL A 273 -30.56 -25.65 7.19
C VAL A 273 -29.58 -26.83 7.29
N GLU A 274 -29.88 -27.97 6.65
CA GLU A 274 -28.99 -29.14 6.67
C GLU A 274 -27.62 -28.85 6.02
N GLU A 275 -27.60 -28.10 4.91
CA GLU A 275 -26.37 -27.68 4.26
C GLU A 275 -25.58 -26.69 5.14
N ALA A 276 -26.27 -25.76 5.81
CA ALA A 276 -25.65 -24.81 6.73
C ALA A 276 -24.97 -25.53 7.92
N VAL A 277 -25.65 -26.51 8.52
CA VAL A 277 -25.11 -27.32 9.64
C VAL A 277 -23.85 -28.08 9.21
N LYS A 278 -23.82 -28.64 7.99
CA LYS A 278 -22.61 -29.27 7.45
C LYS A 278 -21.44 -28.29 7.40
N VAL A 279 -21.65 -27.09 6.90
CA VAL A 279 -20.61 -26.05 6.83
C VAL A 279 -20.12 -25.65 8.23
N TYR A 280 -21.01 -25.46 9.21
CA TYR A 280 -20.58 -25.16 10.58
C TYR A 280 -19.75 -26.27 11.21
N ASN A 281 -20.15 -27.53 11.00
CA ASN A 281 -19.40 -28.67 11.50
C ASN A 281 -18.00 -28.77 10.86
N GLU A 282 -17.83 -28.36 9.60
CA GLU A 282 -16.51 -28.28 8.97
C GLU A 282 -15.62 -27.20 9.59
N ILE A 283 -16.20 -26.08 10.04
CA ILE A 283 -15.47 -25.01 10.72
C ILE A 283 -14.99 -25.49 12.10
N LEU A 284 -15.85 -26.19 12.85
CA LEU A 284 -15.56 -26.64 14.23
C LEU A 284 -14.58 -27.81 14.33
N LYS A 285 -14.34 -28.53 13.22
CA LYS A 285 -13.42 -29.70 13.18
C LYS A 285 -11.93 -29.32 13.04
N LYS A 286 -11.61 -28.04 12.90
CA LYS A 286 -10.24 -27.52 12.76
C LYS A 286 -9.84 -26.68 13.96
#